data_AF-A0A089HPP1-F1
#
_entry.id   AF-A0A089HPP1-F1
#
_cell.length_a   1.000
_cell.length_b   1.000
_cell.length_c   1.000
_cell.angle_alpha   90.00
_cell.angle_beta   90.00
_cell.angle_gamma   90.00
#
_symmetry.space_group_name_H-M   'P 1'
#
loop_
_entity.id
_entity.type
_entity.pdbx_description
1 polymer ?
#
loop_
_entity_poly.entity_id
_entity_poly.type
_entity_poly.pdbx_seq_one_letter_code
_entity_poly.pdbx_strand_id
1 'polypeptide(L)'
;MNMEKRDIILREIQYWRRTRLLSEQYCDFLTHLYEDEGKVKSENPITLQNLQQGNIKIWLFSFGIISLILLIGFYFSVFPWGLQLATALSVLIICYGYASLWRDKMPAIGLSLAGIGSLLMLGFGLWMISLHSLNPQVWIPILVGACGLVWIILGFKLRIGLLQFSGYGALSLLYAGFAGRLRPEAGLWELQLLWLPLCVLMIWLSWLLYHRVKGISGVYFAVGVALWLMPEIDSLLLRHDYPQWISLLLIGKIAAELAVLFLFRKKWIAWVAT
;
A
#
# COMPACT_ATOMS: atom_id res chain seq x y z
N MET A 1 25.16 33.38 5.12
CA MET A 1 25.49 34.78 5.50
C MET A 1 26.73 34.76 6.38
N ASN A 2 27.71 35.66 6.20
CA ASN A 2 28.95 35.64 6.99
C ASN A 2 28.65 35.87 8.48
N MET A 3 29.11 34.95 9.35
CA MET A 3 28.89 35.01 10.81
C MET A 3 29.38 36.33 11.41
N GLU A 4 30.48 36.88 10.89
CA GLU A 4 31.03 38.18 11.28
C GLU A 4 30.06 39.34 11.00
N LYS A 5 29.35 39.32 9.87
CA LYS A 5 28.36 40.37 9.54
C LYS A 5 27.17 40.33 10.48
N ARG A 6 26.77 39.14 10.94
CA ARG A 6 25.66 38.96 11.90
C ARG A 6 26.03 39.51 13.27
N ASP A 7 27.22 39.21 13.78
CA ASP A 7 27.66 39.70 15.08
C ASP A 7 27.81 41.23 15.09
N ILE A 8 28.20 41.82 13.95
CA ILE A 8 28.19 43.28 13.77
C ILE A 8 26.76 43.83 13.86
N ILE A 9 25.79 43.22 13.17
CA ILE A 9 24.38 43.66 13.18
C ILE A 9 23.77 43.56 14.59
N LEU A 10 24.03 42.48 15.33
CA LEU A 10 23.52 42.31 16.71
C LEU A 10 24.11 43.35 17.67
N ARG A 11 25.39 43.71 17.53
CA ARG A 11 26.00 44.79 18.33
C ARG A 11 25.38 46.15 18.03
N GLU A 12 25.06 46.42 16.77
CA GLU A 12 24.45 47.67 16.35
C GLU A 12 23.01 47.81 16.89
N ILE A 13 22.23 46.72 16.89
CA ILE A 13 20.88 46.70 17.51
C ILE A 13 20.95 46.99 19.02
N GLN A 14 21.96 46.47 19.72
CA GLN A 14 22.17 46.80 21.14
C GLN A 14 22.57 48.26 21.36
N TYR A 15 23.34 48.84 20.45
CA TYR A 15 23.68 50.26 20.48
C TYR A 15 22.44 51.14 20.30
N TRP A 16 21.55 50.82 19.34
CA TRP A 16 20.29 51.53 19.13
C TRP A 16 19.34 51.42 20.32
N ARG A 17 19.32 50.27 21.00
CA ARG A 17 18.57 50.07 22.25
C ARG A 17 19.10 50.96 23.38
N ARG A 18 20.43 51.03 23.58
CA ARG A 18 21.04 51.83 24.65
C ARG A 18 20.85 53.34 24.42
N THR A 19 20.88 53.77 23.17
CA THR A 19 20.71 55.18 22.78
C THR A 19 19.25 55.61 22.58
N ARG A 20 18.29 54.67 22.71
CA ARG A 20 16.85 54.86 22.43
C ARG A 20 16.55 55.44 21.05
N LEU A 21 17.37 55.10 20.05
CA LEU A 21 17.13 55.46 18.65
C LEU A 21 15.92 54.73 18.06
N LEU A 22 15.60 53.55 18.62
CA LEU A 22 14.48 52.71 18.24
C LEU A 22 13.72 52.28 19.51
N SER A 23 12.43 51.99 19.39
CA SER A 23 11.64 51.46 20.52
C SER A 23 12.13 50.06 20.90
N GLU A 24 12.04 49.71 22.19
CA GLU A 24 12.52 48.42 22.70
C GLU A 24 11.84 47.23 21.98
N GLN A 25 10.55 47.35 21.71
CA GLN A 25 9.77 46.33 20.99
C GLN A 25 10.32 46.02 19.59
N TYR A 26 10.86 47.03 18.91
CA TYR A 26 11.39 46.85 17.55
C TYR A 26 12.81 46.28 17.58
N CYS A 27 13.62 46.66 18.57
CA CYS A 27 14.92 46.03 18.82
C CYS A 27 14.77 44.54 19.18
N ASP A 28 13.77 44.19 19.99
CA ASP A 28 13.51 42.80 20.37
C ASP A 28 13.09 41.97 19.15
N PHE A 29 12.23 42.52 18.29
CA PHE A 29 11.84 41.89 17.02
C PHE A 29 13.04 41.62 16.11
N LEU A 30 13.91 42.61 15.88
CA LEU A 30 15.09 42.46 15.04
C LEU A 30 16.11 41.48 15.63
N THR A 31 16.30 41.51 16.95
CA THR A 31 17.18 40.57 17.64
C THR A 31 16.70 39.13 17.43
N HIS A 32 15.41 38.89 17.65
CA HIS A 32 14.81 37.57 17.43
C HIS A 32 14.91 37.13 15.97
N LEU A 33 14.70 38.04 15.01
CA LEU A 33 14.79 37.73 13.58
C LEU A 33 16.19 37.24 13.18
N TYR A 34 17.24 37.96 13.61
CA TYR A 34 18.62 37.60 13.27
C TYR A 34 19.18 36.43 14.12
N GLU A 35 18.59 36.17 15.30
CA GLU A 35 18.88 34.97 16.09
C GLU A 35 18.23 33.71 15.50
N ASP A 36 16.99 33.79 15.00
CA ASP A 36 16.26 32.65 14.42
C ASP A 36 16.77 32.27 13.03
N GLU A 37 17.23 33.22 12.21
CA GLU A 37 17.87 32.91 10.92
C GLU A 37 19.16 32.08 11.05
N GLY A 38 19.80 32.09 12.23
CA GLY A 38 20.94 31.22 12.55
C GLY A 38 20.56 29.79 12.91
N LYS A 39 19.31 29.56 13.29
CA LYS A 39 18.74 28.23 13.52
C LYS A 39 17.97 27.85 12.29
N VAL A 40 18.68 27.33 11.29
CA VAL A 40 18.07 26.53 10.22
C VAL A 40 17.23 25.46 10.92
N LYS A 41 15.93 25.69 11.00
CA LYS A 41 14.96 24.75 11.53
C LYS A 41 14.93 23.63 10.51
N SER A 42 15.82 22.65 10.70
CA SER A 42 15.88 21.49 9.85
C SER A 42 14.56 20.73 10.03
N GLU A 43 13.65 20.90 9.08
CA GLU A 43 12.47 20.05 8.88
C GLU A 43 12.87 18.63 8.41
N ASN A 44 13.91 18.07 9.02
CA ASN A 44 14.32 16.69 8.88
C ASN A 44 14.27 16.06 10.28
N PRO A 45 13.32 15.14 10.55
CA PRO A 45 13.20 14.50 11.86
C PRO A 45 14.36 13.55 12.21
N ILE A 46 15.42 13.49 11.40
CA ILE A 46 16.56 12.59 11.53
C ILE A 46 17.86 13.39 11.39
N THR A 47 18.14 14.29 12.33
CA THR A 47 19.44 14.97 12.43
C THR A 47 20.37 14.12 13.30
N LEU A 48 21.59 13.85 12.82
CA LEU A 48 22.64 13.07 13.51
C LEU A 48 22.94 13.53 14.96
N GLN A 49 22.59 14.77 15.32
CA GLN A 49 22.69 15.29 16.69
C GLN A 49 21.68 14.65 17.67
N ASN A 50 20.49 14.23 17.20
CA ASN A 50 19.52 13.51 18.04
C ASN A 50 19.96 12.06 18.31
N LEU A 51 20.82 11.49 17.46
CA LEU A 51 21.43 10.18 17.68
C LEU A 51 22.52 10.23 18.78
N GLN A 52 23.21 11.36 18.94
CA GLN A 52 24.23 11.54 20.00
C GLN A 52 23.62 11.68 21.41
N GLN A 53 22.36 12.07 21.53
CA GLN A 53 21.63 12.13 22.82
C GLN A 53 20.74 10.89 23.05
N GLY A 54 20.94 9.83 22.28
CA GLY A 54 20.21 8.58 22.43
C GLY A 54 20.50 7.93 23.78
N ASN A 55 19.46 7.80 24.62
CA ASN A 55 19.55 7.05 25.88
C ASN A 55 20.06 5.63 25.57
N ILE A 56 21.20 5.25 26.13
CA ILE A 56 21.87 3.96 25.85
C ILE A 56 20.93 2.77 26.06
N LYS A 57 19.95 2.90 26.96
CA LYS A 57 18.90 1.90 27.20
C LYS A 57 17.99 1.70 25.98
N ILE A 58 17.61 2.77 25.28
CA ILE A 58 16.79 2.72 24.06
C ILE A 58 17.61 2.11 22.92
N TRP A 59 18.88 2.47 22.80
CA TRP A 59 19.76 1.91 21.79
C TRP A 59 19.99 0.40 21.99
N LEU A 60 20.25 -0.02 23.23
CA LEU A 60 20.44 -1.41 23.60
C LEU A 60 19.14 -2.22 23.48
N PHE A 61 17.99 -1.62 23.78
CA PHE A 61 16.68 -2.23 23.56
C PHE A 61 16.36 -2.41 22.07
N SER A 62 16.59 -1.40 21.24
CA SER A 62 16.43 -1.51 19.78
C SER A 62 17.39 -2.53 19.19
N PHE A 63 18.65 -2.55 19.63
CA PHE A 63 19.62 -3.57 19.22
C PHE A 63 19.16 -4.97 19.64
N GLY A 64 18.66 -5.14 20.86
CA GLY A 64 18.10 -6.40 21.35
C GLY A 64 16.89 -6.86 20.53
N ILE A 65 15.96 -5.96 20.19
CA ILE A 65 14.81 -6.27 19.33
C ILE A 65 15.27 -6.68 17.93
N ILE A 66 16.17 -5.92 17.31
CA ILE A 66 16.68 -6.22 15.97
C ILE A 66 17.42 -7.57 15.99
N SER A 67 18.27 -7.80 16.98
CA SER A 67 18.98 -9.07 17.15
C SER A 67 18.02 -10.24 17.36
N LEU A 68 16.95 -10.06 18.15
CA LEU A 68 15.91 -11.07 18.36
C LEU A 68 15.13 -11.36 17.06
N ILE A 69 14.76 -10.33 16.30
CA ILE A 69 14.09 -10.48 14.99
C ILE A 69 14.99 -11.25 14.03
N LEU A 70 16.27 -10.90 13.96
CA LEU A 70 17.24 -11.59 13.11
C LEU A 70 17.46 -13.04 13.56
N LEU A 71 17.55 -13.28 14.86
CA LEU A 71 17.66 -14.63 15.43
C LEU A 71 16.44 -15.48 15.06
N ILE A 72 15.23 -14.96 15.27
CA ILE A 72 13.99 -15.64 14.92
C ILE A 72 13.95 -15.91 13.42
N GLY A 73 14.34 -14.95 12.58
CA GLY A 73 14.42 -15.11 11.13
C GLY A 73 15.42 -16.18 10.70
N PHE A 74 16.61 -16.22 11.30
CA PHE A 74 17.66 -17.16 10.93
C PHE A 74 17.39 -18.59 11.43
N TYR A 75 16.82 -18.72 12.63
CA TYR A 75 16.46 -20.00 13.25
C TYR A 75 15.04 -20.46 12.97
N PHE A 76 14.28 -19.70 12.17
CA PHE A 76 12.90 -20.02 11.82
C PHE A 76 12.74 -21.45 11.31
N SER A 77 13.68 -21.90 10.47
CA SER A 77 13.67 -23.23 9.84
C SER A 77 13.80 -24.39 10.84
N VAL A 78 14.37 -24.15 12.02
CA VAL A 78 14.58 -25.17 13.06
C VAL A 78 13.36 -25.29 13.98
N PHE A 79 12.50 -24.27 14.03
CA PHE A 79 11.34 -24.30 14.91
C PHE A 79 10.30 -25.35 14.47
N PRO A 80 9.58 -25.97 15.42
CA PRO A 80 8.44 -26.81 15.09
C PRO A 80 7.39 -26.04 14.28
N TRP A 81 6.67 -26.76 13.41
CA TRP A 81 5.66 -26.19 12.51
C TRP A 81 4.66 -25.25 13.20
N GLY A 82 4.18 -25.62 14.40
CA GLY A 82 3.24 -24.78 15.16
C GLY A 82 3.81 -23.42 15.57
N LEU A 83 5.11 -23.35 15.89
CA LEU A 83 5.75 -22.11 16.31
C LEU A 83 6.09 -21.20 15.12
N GLN A 84 6.41 -21.79 13.96
CA GLN A 84 6.53 -21.07 12.70
C GLN A 84 5.21 -20.41 12.28
N LEU A 85 4.10 -21.14 12.42
CA LEU A 85 2.78 -20.60 12.13
C LEU A 85 2.39 -19.51 13.14
N ALA A 86 2.64 -19.73 14.44
CA ALA A 86 2.34 -18.75 15.48
C ALA A 86 3.12 -17.44 15.30
N THR A 87 4.39 -17.52 14.90
CA THR A 87 5.23 -16.34 14.61
C THR A 87 4.77 -15.60 13.35
N ALA A 88 4.43 -16.32 12.28
CA ALA A 88 3.84 -15.70 11.10
C ALA A 88 2.52 -14.98 11.44
N LEU A 89 1.62 -15.63 12.18
CA LEU A 89 0.35 -15.05 12.59
C LEU A 89 0.52 -13.84 13.53
N SER A 90 1.44 -13.89 14.48
CA SER A 90 1.68 -12.77 15.40
C SER A 90 2.16 -11.53 14.65
N VAL A 91 3.07 -11.70 13.68
CA VAL A 91 3.52 -10.60 12.81
C VAL A 91 2.36 -10.02 12.01
N LEU A 92 1.47 -10.85 11.47
CA LEU A 92 0.29 -10.38 10.74
C LEU A 92 -0.69 -9.61 11.63
N ILE A 93 -0.97 -10.12 12.84
CA ILE A 93 -1.83 -9.45 13.81
C ILE A 93 -1.25 -8.09 14.18
N ILE A 94 0.06 -8.00 14.39
CA ILE A 94 0.76 -6.74 14.66
C ILE A 94 0.61 -5.80 13.46
N CYS A 95 0.99 -6.21 12.25
CA CYS A 95 0.92 -5.36 11.06
C CYS A 95 -0.49 -4.82 10.79
N TYR A 96 -1.50 -5.69 10.73
CA TYR A 96 -2.88 -5.26 10.47
C TYR A 96 -3.52 -4.55 11.66
N GLY A 97 -3.16 -4.91 12.90
CA GLY A 97 -3.63 -4.24 14.11
C GLY A 97 -3.13 -2.80 14.21
N TYR A 98 -1.83 -2.59 14.03
CA TYR A 98 -1.27 -1.24 13.96
C TYR A 98 -1.77 -0.47 12.73
N ALA A 99 -1.98 -1.15 11.59
CA ALA A 99 -2.55 -0.52 10.40
C ALA A 99 -3.94 0.03 10.71
N SER A 100 -4.77 -0.71 11.45
CA SER A 100 -6.08 -0.26 11.91
C SER A 100 -6.00 0.93 12.87
N LEU A 101 -5.08 0.88 13.85
CA LEU A 101 -4.96 1.93 14.88
C LEU A 101 -4.47 3.27 14.32
N TRP A 102 -3.56 3.23 13.35
CA TRP A 102 -2.92 4.42 12.79
C TRP A 102 -3.62 4.96 11.54
N ARG A 103 -4.62 4.24 11.02
CA ARG A 103 -5.34 4.62 9.80
C ARG A 103 -5.96 6.00 9.86
N ASP A 104 -6.65 6.32 10.96
CA ASP A 104 -7.38 7.59 11.08
C ASP A 104 -6.45 8.78 11.32
N LYS A 105 -5.29 8.54 11.94
CA LYS A 105 -4.30 9.59 12.25
C LYS A 105 -3.37 9.86 11.08
N MET A 106 -2.89 8.79 10.42
CA MET A 106 -1.86 8.82 9.38
C MET A 106 -2.19 7.77 8.32
N PRO A 107 -3.06 8.07 7.33
CA PRO A 107 -3.57 7.08 6.39
C PRO A 107 -2.47 6.44 5.53
N ALA A 108 -1.41 7.18 5.21
CA ALA A 108 -0.26 6.67 4.47
C ALA A 108 0.48 5.56 5.24
N ILE A 109 0.64 5.72 6.56
CA ILE A 109 1.30 4.73 7.42
C ILE A 109 0.40 3.51 7.62
N GLY A 110 -0.91 3.71 7.80
CA GLY A 110 -1.86 2.60 7.85
C GLY A 110 -1.85 1.76 6.57
N LEU A 111 -1.79 2.42 5.40
CA LEU A 111 -1.72 1.74 4.11
C LEU A 111 -0.39 1.02 3.92
N SER A 112 0.74 1.66 4.23
CA SER A 112 2.06 1.03 4.07
C SER A 112 2.21 -0.18 4.99
N LEU A 113 1.70 -0.12 6.22
CA LEU A 113 1.77 -1.23 7.16
C LEU A 113 0.86 -2.39 6.76
N ALA A 114 -0.32 -2.11 6.20
CA ALA A 114 -1.17 -3.14 5.59
C ALA A 114 -0.50 -3.78 4.36
N GLY A 115 0.22 -2.98 3.55
CA GLY A 115 1.01 -3.47 2.42
C GLY A 115 2.15 -4.38 2.86
N ILE A 116 2.95 -3.96 3.85
CA ILE A 116 4.03 -4.76 4.44
C ILE A 116 3.47 -6.05 5.03
N GLY A 117 2.37 -5.99 5.80
CA GLY A 117 1.71 -7.18 6.34
C GLY A 117 1.27 -8.16 5.23
N SER A 118 0.76 -7.64 4.12
CA SER A 118 0.33 -8.46 2.97
C SER A 118 1.51 -9.14 2.26
N LEU A 119 2.62 -8.42 2.07
CA LEU A 119 3.85 -8.97 1.52
C LEU A 119 4.45 -10.05 2.43
N LEU A 120 4.49 -9.79 3.74
CA LEU A 120 4.96 -10.75 4.73
C LEU A 120 4.07 -12.00 4.76
N MET A 121 2.74 -11.85 4.66
CA MET A 121 1.80 -12.98 4.61
C MET A 121 2.12 -13.93 3.45
N LEU A 122 2.30 -13.39 2.24
CA LEU A 122 2.68 -14.19 1.08
C LEU A 122 4.09 -14.76 1.21
N GLY A 123 5.05 -13.95 1.65
CA GLY A 123 6.45 -14.35 1.81
C GLY A 123 6.62 -15.50 2.79
N PHE A 124 6.04 -15.39 3.99
CA PHE A 124 6.04 -16.47 4.99
C PHE A 124 5.33 -17.71 4.47
N GLY A 125 4.19 -17.55 3.79
CA GLY A 125 3.47 -18.68 3.20
C GLY A 125 4.30 -19.44 2.16
N LEU A 126 4.93 -18.74 1.21
CA LEU A 126 5.80 -19.35 0.20
C LEU A 126 7.02 -20.01 0.83
N TRP A 127 7.61 -19.37 1.84
CA TRP A 127 8.75 -19.92 2.55
C TRP A 127 8.38 -21.20 3.30
N MET A 128 7.23 -21.25 3.96
CA MET A 128 6.73 -22.46 4.63
C MET A 128 6.49 -23.62 3.65
N ILE A 129 5.94 -23.34 2.46
CA ILE A 129 5.75 -24.35 1.39
C ILE A 129 7.10 -24.93 0.98
N SER A 130 8.10 -24.07 0.75
CA SER A 130 9.45 -24.50 0.37
C SER A 130 10.15 -25.28 1.49
N LEU A 131 9.97 -24.87 2.75
CA LEU A 131 10.64 -25.49 3.89
C LEU A 131 10.15 -26.91 4.17
N HIS A 132 8.85 -27.16 3.96
CA HIS A 132 8.24 -28.47 4.19
C HIS A 132 8.18 -29.33 2.91
N SER A 133 8.84 -28.90 1.83
CA SER A 133 8.82 -29.58 0.53
C SER A 133 7.40 -29.92 0.05
N LEU A 134 6.44 -29.02 0.33
CA LEU A 134 5.05 -29.20 -0.04
C LEU A 134 4.88 -29.02 -1.55
N ASN A 135 3.97 -29.78 -2.15
CA ASN A 135 3.70 -29.71 -3.59
C ASN A 135 3.30 -28.27 -4.01
N PRO A 136 4.14 -27.53 -4.75
CA PRO A 136 3.87 -26.14 -5.07
C PRO A 136 2.61 -25.95 -5.92
N GLN A 137 2.27 -26.92 -6.77
CA GLN A 137 1.15 -26.85 -7.70
C GLN A 137 -0.22 -26.87 -7.01
N VAL A 138 -0.26 -27.40 -5.78
CA VAL A 138 -1.46 -27.47 -4.93
C VAL A 138 -1.43 -26.38 -3.86
N TRP A 139 -0.31 -26.21 -3.17
CA TRP A 139 -0.24 -25.34 -2.00
C TRP A 139 -0.11 -23.86 -2.34
N ILE A 140 0.52 -23.48 -3.47
CA ILE A 140 0.57 -22.07 -3.90
C ILE A 140 -0.84 -21.54 -4.21
N PRO A 141 -1.69 -22.24 -4.99
CA PRO A 141 -3.08 -21.80 -5.20
C PRO A 141 -3.87 -21.65 -3.90
N ILE A 142 -3.74 -22.60 -2.97
CA ILE A 142 -4.40 -22.54 -1.66
C ILE A 142 -3.93 -21.31 -0.88
N LEU A 143 -2.62 -21.05 -0.84
CA LEU A 143 -2.05 -19.89 -0.17
C LEU A 143 -2.57 -18.58 -0.76
N VAL A 144 -2.51 -18.42 -2.08
CA VAL A 144 -3.00 -17.21 -2.77
C VAL A 144 -4.50 -17.02 -2.53
N GLY A 145 -5.27 -18.12 -2.47
CA GLY A 145 -6.71 -18.07 -2.23
C GLY A 145 -7.03 -17.64 -0.80
N ALA A 146 -6.33 -18.22 0.17
CA ALA A 146 -6.43 -17.84 1.57
C ALA A 146 -6.02 -16.37 1.79
N CYS A 147 -4.91 -15.92 1.19
CA CYS A 147 -4.48 -14.52 1.23
C CYS A 147 -5.53 -13.59 0.60
N GLY A 148 -6.04 -13.94 -0.59
CA GLY A 148 -7.05 -13.16 -1.29
C GLY A 148 -8.34 -12.97 -0.46
N LEU A 149 -8.82 -14.04 0.18
CA LEU A 149 -9.98 -13.98 1.07
C LEU A 149 -9.70 -13.10 2.30
N VAL A 150 -8.55 -13.27 2.95
CA VAL A 150 -8.15 -12.44 4.10
C VAL A 150 -8.07 -10.96 3.70
N TRP A 151 -7.50 -10.64 2.54
CA TRP A 151 -7.41 -9.28 2.04
C TRP A 151 -8.76 -8.67 1.68
N ILE A 152 -9.70 -9.45 1.14
CA ILE A 152 -11.07 -8.97 0.92
C ILE A 152 -11.76 -8.69 2.26
N ILE A 153 -11.68 -9.60 3.23
CA ILE A 153 -12.32 -9.45 4.54
C ILE A 153 -11.73 -8.27 5.32
N LEU A 154 -10.40 -8.19 5.40
CA LEU A 154 -9.70 -7.09 6.09
C LEU A 154 -9.85 -5.78 5.34
N GLY A 155 -9.78 -5.77 4.00
CA GLY A 155 -10.01 -4.59 3.18
C GLY A 155 -11.42 -4.02 3.38
N PHE A 156 -12.43 -4.89 3.46
CA PHE A 156 -13.81 -4.51 3.76
C PHE A 156 -13.96 -3.97 5.19
N LYS A 157 -13.43 -4.68 6.21
CA LYS A 157 -13.53 -4.28 7.63
C LYS A 157 -12.76 -3.00 7.94
N LEU A 158 -11.54 -2.88 7.44
CA LEU A 158 -10.65 -1.73 7.65
C LEU A 158 -10.89 -0.59 6.64
N ARG A 159 -11.80 -0.78 5.67
CA ARG A 159 -12.08 0.15 4.56
C ARG A 159 -10.84 0.51 3.74
N ILE A 160 -9.87 -0.40 3.62
CA ILE A 160 -8.67 -0.21 2.80
C ILE A 160 -9.00 -0.70 1.38
N GLY A 161 -9.40 0.22 0.50
CA GLY A 161 -9.84 -0.14 -0.85
C GLY A 161 -8.76 -0.86 -1.68
N LEU A 162 -7.49 -0.44 -1.56
CA LEU A 162 -6.37 -1.06 -2.27
C LEU A 162 -6.14 -2.53 -1.83
N LEU A 163 -6.33 -2.83 -0.55
CA LEU A 163 -6.19 -4.18 -0.01
C LEU A 163 -7.33 -5.09 -0.48
N GLN A 164 -8.55 -4.55 -0.52
CA GLN A 164 -9.68 -5.30 -1.07
C GLN A 164 -9.50 -5.54 -2.59
N PHE A 165 -9.01 -4.53 -3.32
CA PHE A 165 -8.69 -4.66 -4.74
C PHE A 165 -7.63 -5.74 -5.00
N SER A 166 -6.54 -5.76 -4.21
CA SER A 166 -5.50 -6.80 -4.34
C SER A 166 -6.04 -8.19 -4.01
N GLY A 167 -6.99 -8.31 -3.08
CA GLY A 167 -7.68 -9.56 -2.77
C GLY A 167 -8.48 -10.11 -3.96
N TYR A 168 -9.27 -9.27 -4.63
CA TYR A 168 -9.95 -9.67 -5.87
C TYR A 168 -8.97 -9.97 -7.00
N GLY A 169 -7.86 -9.22 -7.10
CA GLY A 169 -6.79 -9.51 -8.06
C GLY A 169 -6.19 -10.91 -7.85
N ALA A 170 -5.91 -11.29 -6.59
CA ALA A 170 -5.41 -12.63 -6.25
C ALA A 170 -6.42 -13.73 -6.63
N LEU A 171 -7.71 -13.55 -6.34
CA LEU A 171 -8.74 -14.50 -6.76
C LEU A 171 -8.91 -14.56 -8.28
N SER A 172 -8.77 -13.44 -8.97
CA SER A 172 -8.84 -13.38 -10.43
C SER A 172 -7.68 -14.15 -11.07
N LEU A 173 -6.47 -14.03 -10.53
CA LEU A 173 -5.31 -14.81 -10.98
C LEU A 173 -5.50 -16.31 -10.75
N LEU A 174 -6.09 -16.70 -9.63
CA LEU A 174 -6.43 -18.11 -9.37
C LEU A 174 -7.47 -18.65 -10.35
N TYR A 175 -8.50 -17.85 -10.60
CA TYR A 175 -9.55 -18.19 -11.56
C TYR A 175 -8.96 -18.36 -12.97
N ALA A 176 -8.10 -17.42 -13.40
CA ALA A 176 -7.38 -17.48 -14.67
C ALA A 176 -6.53 -18.76 -14.77
N GLY A 177 -5.70 -19.04 -13.75
CA GLY A 177 -4.86 -20.23 -13.71
C GLY A 177 -5.66 -21.54 -13.71
N PHE A 178 -6.81 -21.58 -13.04
CA PHE A 178 -7.71 -22.74 -13.06
C PHE A 178 -8.38 -22.92 -14.42
N ALA A 179 -8.89 -21.84 -15.02
CA ALA A 179 -9.48 -21.85 -16.36
C ALA A 179 -8.48 -22.27 -17.43
N GLY A 180 -7.22 -21.82 -17.33
CA GLY A 180 -6.13 -22.23 -18.20
C GLY A 180 -5.82 -23.73 -18.14
N ARG A 181 -5.90 -24.34 -16.95
CA ARG A 181 -5.71 -25.80 -16.78
C ARG A 181 -6.90 -26.60 -17.33
N LEU A 182 -8.12 -26.12 -17.15
CA LEU A 182 -9.33 -26.85 -17.54
C LEU A 182 -9.62 -26.78 -19.04
N ARG A 183 -9.30 -25.64 -19.66
CA ARG A 183 -9.50 -25.39 -21.09
C ARG A 183 -8.25 -24.71 -21.67
N PRO A 184 -7.18 -25.46 -21.99
CA PRO A 184 -5.95 -24.87 -22.52
C PRO A 184 -6.13 -24.27 -23.92
N GLU A 185 -6.99 -24.86 -24.76
CA GLU A 185 -7.25 -24.45 -26.14
C GLU A 185 -8.41 -23.44 -26.31
N ALA A 186 -8.82 -22.79 -25.22
CA ALA A 186 -9.93 -21.84 -25.27
C ALA A 186 -9.57 -20.61 -26.13
N GLY A 187 -10.35 -20.38 -27.19
CA GLY A 187 -10.21 -19.18 -28.01
C GLY A 187 -10.65 -17.90 -27.29
N LEU A 188 -10.31 -16.73 -27.85
CA LEU A 188 -10.62 -15.41 -27.29
C LEU A 188 -12.11 -15.21 -26.96
N TRP A 189 -13.01 -15.75 -27.79
CA TRP A 189 -14.45 -15.65 -27.55
C TRP A 189 -14.91 -16.43 -26.32
N GLU A 190 -14.32 -17.60 -26.06
CA GLU A 190 -14.61 -18.37 -24.84
C GLU A 190 -14.10 -17.64 -23.60
N LEU A 191 -12.89 -17.05 -23.69
CA LEU A 191 -12.35 -16.21 -22.61
C LEU A 191 -13.26 -15.01 -22.34
N GLN A 192 -13.74 -14.34 -23.39
CA GLN A 192 -14.67 -13.22 -23.26
C GLN A 192 -15.93 -13.65 -22.49
N LEU A 193 -16.52 -14.80 -22.82
CA LEU A 193 -17.70 -15.34 -22.13
C LEU A 193 -17.41 -15.74 -20.67
N LEU A 194 -16.16 -16.12 -20.37
CA LEU A 194 -15.73 -16.57 -19.05
C LEU A 194 -15.51 -15.40 -18.07
N TRP A 195 -15.09 -14.23 -18.57
CA TRP A 195 -14.82 -13.04 -17.75
C TRP A 195 -15.94 -11.99 -17.75
N LEU A 196 -16.70 -11.86 -18.84
CA LEU A 196 -17.74 -10.84 -18.98
C LEU A 196 -18.85 -10.93 -17.90
N PRO A 197 -19.35 -12.12 -17.51
CA PRO A 197 -20.30 -12.24 -16.41
C PRO A 197 -19.76 -11.73 -15.08
N LEU A 198 -18.46 -11.96 -14.80
CA LEU A 198 -17.81 -11.46 -13.59
C LEU A 198 -17.67 -9.94 -13.61
N CYS A 199 -17.30 -9.36 -14.76
CA CYS A 199 -17.26 -7.91 -14.97
C CYS A 199 -18.63 -7.28 -14.67
N VAL A 200 -19.70 -7.79 -15.29
CA VAL A 200 -21.07 -7.31 -15.10
C VAL A 200 -21.50 -7.43 -13.64
N LEU A 201 -21.20 -8.58 -13.00
CA LEU A 201 -21.54 -8.82 -11.60
C LEU A 201 -20.81 -7.82 -10.67
N MET A 202 -19.54 -7.52 -10.92
CA MET A 202 -18.79 -6.54 -10.10
C MET A 202 -19.32 -5.11 -10.27
N ILE A 203 -19.65 -4.70 -11.50
CA ILE A 203 -20.24 -3.38 -11.76
C ILE A 203 -21.64 -3.29 -11.12
N TRP A 204 -22.43 -4.36 -11.19
CA TRP A 204 -23.74 -4.42 -10.54
C TRP A 204 -23.63 -4.37 -9.01
N LEU A 205 -22.67 -5.10 -8.42
CA LEU A 205 -22.39 -5.04 -6.98
C LEU A 205 -21.91 -3.65 -6.54
N SER A 206 -21.13 -2.95 -7.35
CA SER A 206 -20.75 -1.56 -7.10
C SER A 206 -21.99 -0.68 -6.94
N TRP A 207 -22.92 -0.75 -7.89
CA TRP A 207 -24.18 -0.01 -7.82
C TRP A 207 -25.04 -0.39 -6.59
N LEU A 208 -25.15 -1.69 -6.27
CA LEU A 208 -25.91 -2.15 -5.11
C LEU A 208 -25.30 -1.65 -3.78
N LEU A 209 -23.98 -1.76 -3.65
CA LEU A 209 -23.26 -1.38 -2.44
C LEU A 209 -23.19 0.13 -2.26
N TYR A 210 -23.20 0.91 -3.34
CA TYR A 210 -23.34 2.36 -3.24
C TYR A 210 -24.54 2.78 -2.38
N HIS A 211 -25.66 2.07 -2.49
CA HIS A 211 -26.87 2.37 -1.71
C HIS A 211 -26.85 1.80 -0.28
N ARG A 212 -25.98 0.82 0.02
CA ARG A 212 -25.97 0.08 1.29
C ARG A 212 -24.78 0.40 2.20
N VAL A 213 -23.59 0.61 1.64
CA VAL A 213 -22.33 0.76 2.37
C VAL A 213 -21.42 1.79 1.70
N LYS A 214 -21.21 2.94 2.36
CA LYS A 214 -20.34 4.03 1.88
C LYS A 214 -18.86 3.62 1.85
N GLY A 215 -18.10 4.12 0.87
CA GLY A 215 -16.65 3.93 0.77
C GLY A 215 -16.16 2.59 0.20
N ILE A 216 -17.06 1.70 -0.22
CA ILE A 216 -16.69 0.35 -0.75
C ILE A 216 -17.05 0.20 -2.23
N SER A 217 -18.10 0.89 -2.70
CA SER A 217 -18.58 0.85 -4.08
C SER A 217 -17.47 1.07 -5.12
N GLY A 218 -16.55 2.00 -4.87
CA GLY A 218 -15.46 2.31 -5.79
C GLY A 218 -14.49 1.15 -6.02
N VAL A 219 -14.32 0.25 -5.05
CA VAL A 219 -13.46 -0.93 -5.22
C VAL A 219 -14.08 -1.92 -6.20
N TYR A 220 -15.37 -2.21 -6.03
CA TYR A 220 -16.09 -3.12 -6.93
C TYR A 220 -16.15 -2.57 -8.36
N PHE A 221 -16.29 -1.26 -8.51
CA PHE A 221 -16.20 -0.60 -9.81
C PHE A 221 -14.83 -0.78 -10.45
N ALA A 222 -13.75 -0.49 -9.70
CA ALA A 222 -12.38 -0.65 -10.18
C ALA A 222 -12.05 -2.11 -10.55
N VAL A 223 -12.51 -3.08 -9.75
CA VAL A 223 -12.36 -4.51 -10.06
C VAL A 223 -13.14 -4.86 -11.33
N GLY A 224 -14.40 -4.43 -11.46
CA GLY A 224 -15.20 -4.70 -12.65
C GLY A 224 -14.56 -4.15 -13.92
N VAL A 225 -14.03 -2.93 -13.86
CA VAL A 225 -13.26 -2.32 -14.95
C VAL A 225 -11.99 -3.12 -15.26
N ALA A 226 -11.20 -3.51 -14.26
CA ALA A 226 -10.00 -4.32 -14.48
C ALA A 226 -10.32 -5.69 -15.11
N LEU A 227 -11.44 -6.31 -14.72
CA LEU A 227 -11.89 -7.60 -15.27
C LEU A 227 -12.29 -7.53 -16.75
N TRP A 228 -12.64 -6.35 -17.27
CA TRP A 228 -12.98 -6.16 -18.69
C TRP A 228 -11.80 -6.44 -19.64
N LEU A 229 -10.58 -6.14 -19.18
CA LEU A 229 -9.32 -6.35 -19.91
C LEU A 229 -8.70 -7.72 -19.64
N MET A 230 -9.26 -8.48 -18.69
CA MET A 230 -8.67 -9.72 -18.22
C MET A 230 -8.66 -10.88 -19.26
N PRO A 231 -9.61 -11.01 -20.20
CA PRO A 231 -9.52 -12.00 -21.28
C PRO A 231 -8.23 -11.90 -22.10
N GLU A 232 -7.85 -10.68 -22.49
CA GLU A 232 -6.65 -10.43 -23.28
C GLU A 232 -5.38 -10.65 -22.45
N ILE A 233 -5.42 -10.21 -21.18
CA ILE A 233 -4.33 -10.43 -20.23
C ILE A 233 -4.12 -11.94 -20.01
N ASP A 234 -5.19 -12.73 -19.86
CA ASP A 234 -5.12 -14.19 -19.74
C ASP A 234 -4.52 -14.85 -21.00
N SER A 235 -4.97 -14.44 -22.20
CA SER A 235 -4.39 -14.96 -23.45
C SER A 235 -2.90 -14.66 -23.60
N LEU A 236 -2.46 -13.47 -23.18
CA LEU A 236 -1.07 -13.04 -23.31
C LEU A 236 -0.16 -13.64 -22.25
N LEU A 237 -0.55 -13.58 -20.96
CA LEU A 237 0.30 -13.99 -19.84
C LEU A 237 0.30 -15.49 -19.60
N LEU A 238 -0.85 -16.15 -19.73
CA LEU A 238 -1.01 -17.54 -19.32
C LEU A 238 -0.94 -18.49 -20.52
N ARG A 239 -1.51 -18.09 -21.66
CA ARG A 239 -1.64 -18.96 -22.84
C ARG A 239 -0.58 -18.68 -23.90
N HIS A 240 0.14 -17.56 -23.81
CA HIS A 240 1.19 -17.14 -24.75
C HIS A 240 0.72 -17.17 -26.22
N ASP A 241 -0.57 -16.95 -26.44
CA ASP A 241 -1.17 -16.90 -27.76
C ASP A 241 -1.17 -15.44 -28.23
N TYR A 242 -0.46 -15.15 -29.32
CA TYR A 242 -0.24 -13.79 -29.84
C TYR A 242 -0.89 -13.63 -31.22
N PRO A 243 -2.22 -13.56 -31.31
CA PRO A 243 -2.85 -13.19 -32.57
C PRO A 243 -2.44 -11.76 -32.94
N GLN A 244 -2.03 -11.54 -34.18
CA GLN A 244 -1.54 -10.24 -34.69
C GLN A 244 -2.51 -9.07 -34.43
N TRP A 245 -3.80 -9.38 -34.26
CA TRP A 245 -4.88 -8.41 -34.04
C TRP A 245 -5.15 -8.10 -32.57
N ILE A 246 -4.48 -8.76 -31.61
CA ILE A 246 -4.76 -8.60 -30.17
C ILE A 246 -4.46 -7.18 -29.67
N SER A 247 -3.39 -6.55 -30.17
CA SER A 247 -3.02 -5.19 -29.81
C SER A 247 -4.08 -4.18 -30.25
N LEU A 248 -4.63 -4.35 -31.47
CA LEU A 248 -5.71 -3.49 -31.98
C LEU A 248 -7.00 -3.69 -31.18
N LEU A 249 -7.32 -4.93 -30.83
CA LEU A 249 -8.49 -5.26 -30.00
C LEU A 249 -8.37 -4.61 -28.61
N LEU A 250 -7.20 -4.72 -27.96
CA LEU A 250 -6.94 -4.14 -26.64
C LEU A 250 -7.03 -2.60 -26.67
N ILE A 251 -6.46 -1.95 -27.69
CA ILE A 251 -6.62 -0.50 -27.90
C ILE A 251 -8.09 -0.14 -28.09
N GLY A 252 -8.82 -0.90 -28.91
CA GLY A 252 -10.25 -0.70 -29.12
C GLY A 252 -11.07 -0.84 -27.85
N LYS A 253 -10.76 -1.84 -27.00
CA LYS A 253 -11.41 -2.03 -25.69
C LYS A 253 -11.13 -0.88 -24.74
N ILE A 254 -9.89 -0.43 -24.62
CA ILE A 254 -9.53 0.71 -23.77
C ILE A 254 -10.24 1.98 -24.27
N ALA A 255 -10.29 2.22 -25.58
CA ALA A 255 -11.00 3.36 -26.15
C ALA A 255 -12.51 3.29 -25.85
N ALA A 256 -13.12 2.12 -26.00
CA ALA A 256 -14.53 1.89 -25.68
C ALA A 256 -14.81 2.09 -24.18
N GLU A 257 -13.94 1.56 -23.32
CA GLU A 257 -14.02 1.72 -21.86
C GLU A 257 -13.94 3.20 -21.47
N LEU A 258 -12.95 3.94 -21.99
CA LEU A 258 -12.81 5.38 -21.75
C LEU A 258 -14.02 6.17 -22.25
N ALA A 259 -14.56 5.82 -23.43
CA ALA A 259 -15.77 6.45 -23.96
C ALA A 259 -16.98 6.20 -23.06
N VAL A 260 -17.19 4.96 -22.60
CA VAL A 260 -18.27 4.61 -21.66
C VAL A 260 -18.10 5.34 -20.33
N LEU A 261 -16.89 5.35 -19.77
CA LEU A 261 -16.58 6.11 -18.55
C LEU A 261 -16.86 7.61 -18.74
N PHE A 262 -16.51 8.20 -19.88
CA PHE A 262 -16.77 9.61 -20.14
C PHE A 262 -18.26 9.93 -20.28
N LEU A 263 -19.01 9.08 -20.98
CA LEU A 263 -20.46 9.21 -21.17
C LEU A 263 -21.21 9.10 -19.84
N PHE A 264 -20.84 8.13 -19.01
CA PHE A 264 -21.50 7.87 -17.73
C PHE A 264 -20.85 8.57 -16.53
N ARG A 265 -19.95 9.53 -16.76
CA ARG A 265 -19.16 10.22 -15.71
C ARG A 265 -19.99 10.71 -14.53
N LYS A 266 -21.15 11.32 -14.78
CA LYS A 266 -22.01 11.85 -13.70
C LYS A 266 -22.55 10.74 -12.79
N LYS A 267 -22.76 9.53 -13.32
CA LYS A 267 -23.30 8.39 -12.57
C LYS A 267 -22.21 7.69 -11.78
N TRP A 268 -21.11 7.30 -12.42
CA TRP A 268 -20.08 6.54 -11.73
C TRP A 268 -19.24 7.40 -10.77
N ILE A 269 -19.00 8.68 -11.07
CA ILE A 269 -18.31 9.58 -10.13
C ILE A 269 -19.08 9.68 -8.80
N ALA A 270 -20.42 9.72 -8.87
CA ALA A 270 -21.24 9.72 -7.67
C ALA A 270 -21.08 8.44 -6.85
N TRP A 271 -20.77 7.31 -7.48
CA TRP A 271 -20.56 6.02 -6.82
C TRP A 271 -19.18 5.86 -6.18
N VAL A 272 -18.18 6.51 -6.77
CA VAL A 272 -16.77 6.40 -6.35
C VAL A 272 -16.38 7.47 -5.33
N ALA A 273 -16.98 8.65 -5.40
CA ALA A 273 -16.63 9.79 -4.54
C ALA A 273 -17.23 9.74 -3.12
N THR A 274 -17.97 8.69 -2.76
CA THR A 274 -18.68 8.53 -1.46
C THR A 274 -18.12 7.40 -0.60
#